data_AF-A0A1C2ITC0-F1
#
_entry.id   AF-A0A1C2ITC0-F1
#
_cell.length_a   1.000
_cell.length_b   1.000
_cell.length_c   1.000
_cell.angle_alpha   90.00
_cell.angle_beta   90.00
_cell.angle_gamma   90.00
#
_symmetry.space_group_name_H-M   'P 1'
#
loop_
_entity.id
_entity.type
_entity.pdbx_description
1 polymer ?
#
loop_
_entity_poly.entity_id
_entity_poly.type
_entity_poly.pdbx_seq_one_letter_code
_entity_poly.pdbx_strand_id
1 'polypeptide(L)'
;MKDDELFSRFGTLLDQERMVITNGDYDALIAISNQKMELLELLQDSTLMPSNRLTWQTILQKSSENGLMVEAALRFWRGAHQKLLHAQGQMITARSDTERNAYSSYSKQEDMK
;
A
#
# COMPACT_ATOMS: atom_id res chain seq x y z
N MET A 1 29.67 -17.34 4.57
CA MET A 1 29.28 -16.12 3.82
C MET A 1 29.98 -14.95 4.47
N LYS A 2 30.55 -14.01 3.72
CA LYS A 2 31.24 -12.86 4.33
C LYS A 2 30.21 -11.80 4.72
N ASP A 3 30.42 -11.07 5.80
CA ASP A 3 29.42 -10.14 6.35
C ASP A 3 29.04 -9.02 5.37
N ASP A 4 30.02 -8.54 4.60
CA ASP A 4 29.81 -7.56 3.53
C ASP A 4 28.83 -8.04 2.45
N GLU A 5 28.74 -9.36 2.25
CA GLU A 5 27.81 -10.01 1.31
C GLU A 5 26.37 -9.95 1.83
N LEU A 6 26.16 -10.18 3.13
CA LEU A 6 24.85 -10.05 3.78
C LEU A 6 24.35 -8.60 3.69
N PHE A 7 25.21 -7.64 4.01
CA PHE A 7 24.87 -6.22 3.93
C PHE A 7 24.61 -5.74 2.51
N SER A 8 25.44 -6.17 1.55
CA SER A 8 25.24 -5.86 0.13
C SER A 8 23.90 -6.40 -0.36
N ARG A 9 23.59 -7.66 -0.04
CA ARG A 9 22.31 -8.29 -0.42
C ARG A 9 21.11 -7.60 0.21
N PHE A 10 21.22 -7.19 1.48
CA PHE A 10 20.18 -6.41 2.16
C PHE A 10 19.94 -5.06 1.45
N GLY A 11 21.02 -4.37 1.08
CA GLY A 11 20.96 -3.13 0.33
C GLY A 11 20.24 -3.29 -1.02
N THR A 12 20.55 -4.36 -1.75
CA THR A 12 19.87 -4.70 -3.02
C THR A 12 18.38 -4.96 -2.83
N LEU A 13 17.98 -5.68 -1.77
CA LEU A 13 16.56 -5.91 -1.48
C LEU A 13 15.81 -4.61 -1.19
N LEU A 14 16.43 -3.65 -0.50
CA LEU A 14 15.81 -2.34 -0.27
C LEU A 14 15.66 -1.53 -1.56
N ASP A 15 16.62 -1.62 -2.47
CA ASP A 15 16.53 -0.94 -3.77
C ASP A 15 15.44 -1.60 -4.66
N GLN A 16 15.31 -2.92 -4.61
CA GLN A 16 14.23 -3.66 -5.29
C GLN A 16 12.86 -3.34 -4.68
N GLU A 17 12.75 -3.30 -3.36
CA GLU A 17 11.52 -2.93 -2.66
C GLU A 17 11.01 -1.56 -3.14
N ARG A 18 11.91 -0.58 -3.23
CA ARG A 18 11.56 0.76 -3.72
C ARG A 18 10.94 0.74 -5.12
N MET A 19 11.52 -0.03 -6.03
CA MET A 19 11.01 -0.19 -7.40
C MET A 19 9.63 -0.86 -7.40
N VAL A 20 9.46 -1.89 -6.59
CA VAL A 20 8.21 -2.66 -6.50
C VAL A 20 7.07 -1.83 -5.88
N ILE A 21 7.35 -1.06 -4.83
CA ILE A 21 6.38 -0.11 -4.25
C ILE A 21 5.90 0.88 -5.32
N THR A 22 6.83 1.41 -6.12
CA THR A 22 6.51 2.37 -7.18
C THR A 22 5.63 1.75 -8.27
N ASN A 23 5.86 0.48 -8.59
CA ASN A 23 5.09 -0.25 -9.58
C ASN A 23 3.75 -0.78 -9.05
N GLY A 24 3.52 -0.77 -7.73
CA GLY A 24 2.31 -1.32 -7.11
C GLY A 24 2.20 -2.84 -7.19
N ASP A 25 3.32 -3.55 -7.32
CA ASP A 25 3.35 -5.02 -7.37
C ASP A 25 3.40 -5.60 -5.96
N TYR A 26 2.23 -5.95 -5.42
CA TYR A 26 2.10 -6.43 -4.04
C TYR A 26 2.67 -7.83 -3.84
N ASP A 27 2.63 -8.69 -4.85
CA ASP A 27 3.14 -10.06 -4.74
C ASP A 27 4.67 -10.04 -4.65
N ALA A 28 5.32 -9.22 -5.49
CA ALA A 28 6.75 -8.98 -5.39
C ALA A 28 7.14 -8.32 -4.05
N LEU A 29 6.29 -7.44 -3.50
CA LEU A 29 6.55 -6.78 -2.21
C LEU A 29 6.55 -7.80 -1.06
N ILE A 30 5.62 -8.75 -1.08
CA ILE A 30 5.57 -9.87 -0.12
C ILE A 30 6.83 -10.72 -0.21
N ALA A 31 7.24 -11.09 -1.44
CA ALA A 31 8.43 -11.89 -1.66
C ALA A 31 9.70 -11.19 -1.12
N ILE A 32 9.86 -9.90 -1.40
CA ILE A 32 11.00 -9.11 -0.89
C ILE A 32 10.94 -8.98 0.63
N SER A 33 9.76 -8.80 1.21
CA SER A 33 9.59 -8.74 2.67
C SER A 33 10.05 -10.03 3.34
N ASN A 34 9.67 -11.19 2.80
CA ASN A 34 10.09 -12.49 3.32
C ASN A 34 11.62 -12.67 3.25
N GLN A 35 12.22 -12.33 2.10
CA GLN A 35 13.69 -12.41 1.94
C GLN A 35 14.44 -11.47 2.90
N LYS A 36 13.88 -10.29 3.20
CA LYS A 36 14.47 -9.38 4.20
C LYS A 36 14.40 -9.96 5.61
N MET A 37 13.31 -10.65 5.96
CA MET A 37 13.19 -11.31 7.27
C MET A 37 14.21 -12.43 7.44
N GLU A 38 14.38 -13.29 6.42
CA GLU A 38 15.42 -14.32 6.41
C GLU A 38 16.83 -13.72 6.59
N LEU A 39 17.12 -12.61 5.90
CA LEU A 39 18.38 -11.90 6.03
C LEU A 39 18.58 -11.24 7.40
N LEU A 40 17.51 -10.74 8.03
CA LEU A 40 17.57 -10.18 9.38
C LEU A 40 17.91 -11.26 10.42
N GLU A 41 17.32 -12.45 10.30
CA GLU A 41 17.63 -13.58 11.17
C GLU A 41 19.12 -13.95 11.09
N LEU A 42 19.65 -14.06 9.86
CA LEU A 42 21.08 -14.32 9.63
C LEU A 42 22.00 -13.22 10.18
N LEU A 43 21.54 -11.97 10.20
CA LEU A 43 22.29 -10.84 10.72
C LEU A 43 22.22 -10.73 12.26
N GLN A 44 21.14 -11.19 12.89
CA GLN A 44 20.97 -11.21 14.35
C GLN A 44 21.90 -12.22 15.03
N ASP A 45 22.13 -13.37 14.39
CA ASP A 45 23.07 -14.39 14.87
C ASP A 45 24.55 -13.96 14.71
N SER A 46 24.77 -12.83 14.03
CA SER A 46 26.08 -12.30 13.73
C SER A 46 26.52 -11.31 14.84
N THR A 47 27.65 -11.57 15.52
CA THR A 47 28.21 -10.73 16.60
C THR A 47 28.79 -9.38 16.11
N LEU A 48 28.37 -8.91 14.93
CA LEU A 48 29.13 -7.98 14.06
C LEU A 48 28.55 -6.56 13.98
N MET A 49 27.53 -6.26 14.79
CA MET A 49 26.91 -4.94 14.89
C MET A 49 27.90 -3.75 15.09
N PRO A 50 29.01 -3.88 15.84
CA PRO A 50 29.88 -2.73 16.10
C PRO A 50 30.74 -2.25 14.92
N SER A 51 31.22 -3.16 14.04
CA SER A 51 32.17 -2.82 12.97
C SER A 51 31.51 -2.21 11.73
N ASN A 52 30.24 -2.54 11.46
CA ASN A 52 29.52 -2.12 10.26
C ASN A 52 28.42 -1.09 10.54
N ARG A 53 28.61 -0.25 11.57
CA ARG A 53 27.61 0.74 12.03
C ARG A 53 27.14 1.69 10.93
N LEU A 54 28.05 2.17 10.07
CA LEU A 54 27.69 3.09 8.97
C LEU A 54 26.77 2.41 7.97
N THR A 55 27.11 1.18 7.56
CA THR A 55 26.31 0.37 6.64
C THR A 55 24.93 0.08 7.21
N TRP A 56 24.85 -0.23 8.50
CA TRP A 56 23.58 -0.37 9.21
C TRP A 56 22.74 0.90 9.20
N GLN A 57 23.35 2.06 9.45
CA GLN A 57 22.65 3.34 9.38
C GLN A 57 22.08 3.60 7.98
N THR A 58 22.84 3.30 6.92
CA THR A 58 22.36 3.41 5.54
C THR A 58 21.19 2.47 5.26
N ILE A 59 21.26 1.23 5.73
CA ILE A 59 20.17 0.24 5.60
C ILE A 59 18.91 0.72 6.32
N LEU A 60 19.04 1.19 7.57
CA LEU A 60 17.92 1.70 8.35
C LEU A 60 17.30 2.93 7.69
N GLN A 61 18.12 3.83 7.15
CA GLN A 61 17.64 5.00 6.43
C GLN A 61 16.85 4.59 5.18
N LYS A 62 17.41 3.74 4.31
CA LYS A 62 16.72 3.22 3.11
C LYS A 62 15.41 2.52 3.48
N SER A 63 15.42 1.69 4.52
CA SER A 63 14.22 1.00 5.00
C SER A 63 13.15 1.96 5.50
N SER A 64 13.54 3.04 6.18
CA SER A 64 12.62 4.08 6.65
C SER A 64 11.99 4.83 5.48
N GLU A 65 12.79 5.21 4.48
CA GLU A 65 12.32 5.86 3.24
C GLU A 65 11.32 4.97 2.50
N ASN A 66 11.62 3.67 2.34
CA ASN A 66 10.70 2.71 1.71
C ASN A 66 9.40 2.58 2.52
N GLY A 67 9.48 2.52 3.86
CA GLY A 67 8.30 2.48 4.74
C GLY A 67 7.38 3.69 4.55
N LEU A 68 7.95 4.90 4.46
CA LEU A 68 7.19 6.13 4.17
C LEU A 68 6.52 6.07 2.79
N MET A 69 7.17 5.50 1.78
CA MET A 69 6.57 5.30 0.46
C MET A 69 5.37 4.34 0.51
N VAL A 70 5.48 3.23 1.25
CA VAL A 70 4.37 2.30 1.45
C VAL A 70 3.21 3.00 2.16
N GLU A 71 3.47 3.75 3.22
CA GLU A 71 2.43 4.50 3.93
C GLU A 71 1.72 5.50 3.01
N ALA A 72 2.49 6.24 2.21
CA ALA A 72 1.92 7.18 1.25
C ALA A 72 1.03 6.48 0.23
N ALA A 73 1.48 5.34 -0.31
CA ALA A 73 0.69 4.51 -1.23
C ALA A 73 -0.62 4.02 -0.57
N LEU A 74 -0.56 3.52 0.66
CA LEU A 74 -1.74 3.07 1.40
C LEU A 74 -2.75 4.21 1.65
N ARG A 75 -2.27 5.41 2.01
CA ARG A 75 -3.13 6.59 2.17
C ARG A 75 -3.80 6.97 0.85
N PHE A 76 -3.06 6.93 -0.25
CA PHE A 76 -3.60 7.19 -1.59
C PHE A 76 -4.71 6.19 -1.94
N TRP A 77 -4.45 4.89 -1.78
CA TRP A 77 -5.42 3.83 -2.07
C TRP A 77 -6.67 3.91 -1.20
N ARG A 78 -6.50 4.20 0.09
CA ARG A 78 -7.63 4.41 1.01
C ARG A 78 -8.50 5.58 0.57
N GLY A 79 -7.89 6.70 0.18
CA GLY A 79 -8.60 7.87 -0.33
C GLY A 79 -9.33 7.59 -1.65
N ALA A 80 -8.69 6.86 -2.58
CA ALA A 80 -9.32 6.44 -3.83
C ALA A 80 -10.53 5.52 -3.56
N HIS A 81 -10.38 4.55 -2.66
CA HIS A 81 -11.46 3.63 -2.28
C HIS A 81 -12.65 4.36 -1.66
N GLN A 82 -12.40 5.31 -0.73
CA GLN A 82 -13.46 6.13 -0.15
C GLN A 82 -14.22 6.93 -1.20
N LYS A 83 -13.52 7.54 -2.16
CA LYS A 83 -14.16 8.28 -3.28
C LYS A 83 -15.04 7.36 -4.14
N LEU A 84 -14.59 6.14 -4.42
CA LEU A 84 -15.38 5.16 -5.18
C LEU A 84 -16.65 4.76 -4.42
N LEU A 85 -16.55 4.49 -3.11
CA LEU A 85 -17.73 4.18 -2.28
C LEU A 85 -18.71 5.34 -2.23
N HIS A 86 -18.23 6.58 -2.08
CA HIS A 86 -19.10 7.76 -2.14
C HIS A 86 -19.80 7.91 -3.49
N ALA A 87 -19.08 7.74 -4.60
CA ALA A 87 -19.66 7.80 -5.95
C ALA A 87 -20.71 6.70 -6.18
N GLN A 88 -20.46 5.48 -5.68
CA GLN A 88 -21.43 4.39 -5.74
C GLN A 88 -22.67 4.70 -4.90
N GLY A 89 -22.51 5.23 -3.69
CA GLY A 89 -23.61 5.66 -2.83
C GLY A 89 -24.47 6.73 -3.48
N GLN A 90 -23.85 7.74 -4.11
CA GLN A 90 -24.55 8.80 -4.84
C GLN A 90 -25.33 8.27 -6.05
N MET A 91 -24.78 7.30 -6.80
CA MET A 91 -25.49 6.66 -7.91
C MET A 91 -26.72 5.87 -7.44
N ILE A 92 -26.62 5.19 -6.30
CA ILE A 92 -27.75 4.46 -5.70
C ILE A 92 -28.85 5.45 -5.26
N THR A 93 -28.49 6.53 -4.57
CA THR A 93 -29.47 7.54 -4.13
C THR A 93 -30.11 8.28 -5.29
N ALA A 94 -29.34 8.64 -6.32
CA ALA A 94 -29.89 9.29 -7.52
C ALA A 94 -30.89 8.39 -8.26
N ARG A 95 -30.62 7.08 -8.37
CA ARG A 95 -31.58 6.12 -8.96
C ARG A 95 -32.85 6.01 -8.13
N SER A 96 -32.74 5.90 -6.80
CA SER A 96 -33.93 5.85 -5.94
C SER A 96 -34.76 7.13 -5.99
N ASP A 97 -34.13 8.31 -6.10
CA ASP A 97 -34.85 9.58 -6.24
C ASP A 97 -35.56 9.70 -7.60
N THR A 98 -34.96 9.14 -8.65
CA THR A 98 -35.56 9.09 -9.99
C THR A 98 -36.78 8.15 -10.01
N GLU A 99 -36.67 6.98 -9.38
CA GLU A 99 -37.79 6.03 -9.23
C GLU A 99 -38.91 6.60 -8.36
N ARG A 100 -38.58 7.24 -7.23
CA ARG A 100 -39.58 7.87 -6.33
C ARG A 100 -40.32 9.02 -6.99
N ASN A 101 -39.64 9.82 -7.81
CA ASN A 101 -40.28 10.87 -8.61
C ASN A 101 -41.16 10.31 -9.73
N ALA A 102 -40.78 9.19 -10.35
CA ALA A 102 -41.57 8.53 -11.39
C ALA A 102 -42.95 8.05 -10.89
N TYR A 103 -43.05 7.55 -9.66
CA TYR A 103 -44.34 7.18 -9.07
C TYR A 103 -45.22 8.39 -8.68
N SER A 104 -44.64 9.55 -8.39
CA SER A 104 -45.41 10.77 -8.11
C SER A 104 -46.11 11.36 -9.34
N SER A 105 -45.57 11.11 -10.55
CA SER A 105 -46.19 11.52 -11.81
C SER A 105 -47.42 10.69 -12.19
N TYR A 106 -47.53 9.45 -11.70
CA TYR A 106 -48.72 8.61 -11.93
C TYR A 106 -49.87 8.92 -10.97
N SER A 107 -49.61 9.34 -9.73
CA SER A 107 -50.68 9.64 -8.77
C SER A 107 -51.42 10.96 -9.05
N LYS A 108 -50.80 11.91 -9.76
CA LYS A 108 -51.42 13.20 -10.09
C LYS A 108 -52.44 13.14 -11.24
N GLN A 109 -52.52 12.03 -11.97
CA GLN A 109 -53.48 11.87 -13.07
C GLN A 109 -54.86 11.36 -12.61
N GLU A 110 -54.98 10.80 -11.40
CA GLU A 110 -56.26 10.28 -10.90
C GLU A 110 -57.13 11.32 -10.20
N ASP A 111 -56.56 12.46 -9.77
CA ASP A 111 -57.29 13.54 -9.10
C ASP A 111 -57.92 14.59 -10.06
N MET A 112 -57.84 14.36 -11.39
CA MET A 112 -58.42 15.24 -12.42
C MET A 112 -59.69 14.66 -13.08
N LYS A 113 -60.57 14.01 -12.29
CA LYS A 113 -61.91 13.61 -12.74
C LYS A 113 -63.00 14.26 -11.91
#